data_AF-A0A355CRD7-F1
#
_entry.id   AF-A0A355CRD7-F1
#
_cell.length_a   1.000
_cell.length_b   1.000
_cell.length_c   1.000
_cell.angle_alpha   90.00
_cell.angle_beta   90.00
_cell.angle_gamma   90.00
#
_symmetry.space_group_name_H-M   'P 1'
#
loop_
_entity.id
_entity.type
_entity.pdbx_description
1 polymer ?
#
loop_
_entity_poly.entity_id
_entity_poly.type
_entity_poly.pdbx_seq_one_letter_code
_entity_poly.pdbx_strand_id
1 'polypeptide(L)'
;MRQVRFWAIAPIALLATFSAQPTVSSPVSDSVGISKSRSSTHLVKSPAVTSAGNAVLAQASPKSPSPQQSPTQTPTIDSPIPDPQSFKVILEQLGELTPAKSSVLPSDSSLYDEYTFEGNQGQTVVIAVQSSDFDTYLAIFNSKGELLAENDDVTQQNSNSELTLTLSGTGRYRVIVNAYDPPPKGKGKYNLTVREKTKN
;
A
#
# COMPACT_ATOMS: atom_id res chain seq x y z
N MET A 1 -15.50 -1.65 -12.90
CA MET A 1 -15.89 -0.49 -12.07
C MET A 1 -16.78 -0.97 -10.94
N ARG A 2 -16.21 -1.46 -9.84
CA ARG A 2 -16.92 -1.56 -8.57
C ARG A 2 -16.92 -0.15 -7.96
N GLN A 3 -18.06 0.32 -7.47
CA GLN A 3 -18.17 1.64 -6.87
C GLN A 3 -17.93 1.50 -5.37
N VAL A 4 -16.71 1.83 -4.92
CA VAL A 4 -16.40 1.95 -3.48
C VAL A 4 -17.12 3.21 -2.96
N ARG A 5 -17.84 3.13 -1.85
CA ARG A 5 -18.80 4.19 -1.45
C ARG A 5 -18.45 4.80 -0.08
N PHE A 6 -17.52 5.75 -0.12
CA PHE A 6 -16.94 6.40 1.07
C PHE A 6 -17.88 7.27 1.92
N TRP A 7 -19.16 7.40 1.57
CA TRP A 7 -20.18 8.03 2.43
C TRP A 7 -20.30 7.34 3.81
N ALA A 8 -19.80 6.11 3.95
CA ALA A 8 -19.73 5.37 5.23
C ALA A 8 -18.52 5.72 6.12
N ILE A 9 -17.50 6.46 5.66
CA ILE A 9 -16.35 6.90 6.48
C ILE A 9 -16.44 8.41 6.84
N ALA A 10 -17.62 9.02 6.66
CA ALA A 10 -17.94 10.25 7.37
C ALA A 10 -17.73 10.02 8.88
N PRO A 11 -17.18 11.00 9.63
CA PRO A 11 -16.74 10.75 10.99
C PRO A 11 -17.91 10.32 11.89
N ILE A 12 -17.74 9.20 12.59
CA ILE A 12 -18.52 8.92 13.81
C ILE A 12 -18.13 10.02 14.80
N ALA A 13 -18.92 11.09 14.84
CA ALA A 13 -18.79 12.12 15.85
C ALA A 13 -18.91 11.43 17.22
N LEU A 14 -17.88 11.59 18.05
CA LEU A 14 -17.74 10.84 19.30
C LEU A 14 -18.81 11.30 20.31
N LEU A 15 -20.00 10.70 20.24
CA LEU A 15 -21.06 10.85 21.23
C LEU A 15 -20.61 10.22 22.55
N ALA A 16 -19.96 11.04 23.37
CA ALA A 16 -19.57 10.71 24.73
C ALA A 16 -20.81 10.67 25.65
N THR A 17 -21.71 9.71 25.41
CA THR A 17 -22.98 9.54 26.14
C THR A 17 -22.98 8.25 26.96
N PHE A 18 -22.42 8.37 28.16
CA PHE A 18 -23.03 7.92 29.42
C PHE A 18 -23.47 6.44 29.56
N SER A 19 -22.60 5.66 30.23
CA SER A 19 -22.91 4.62 31.23
C SER A 19 -24.19 3.78 31.12
N ALA A 20 -24.03 2.51 30.72
CA ALA A 20 -24.67 1.37 31.41
C ALA A 20 -23.96 0.04 31.08
N GLN A 21 -23.63 -0.77 32.08
CA GLN A 21 -23.33 -2.20 31.90
C GLN A 21 -24.61 -3.03 32.17
N PRO A 22 -24.97 -3.98 31.29
CA PRO A 22 -25.83 -5.11 31.65
C PRO A 22 -24.98 -6.37 31.90
N THR A 23 -24.92 -6.82 33.15
CA THR A 23 -24.23 -8.06 33.53
C THR A 23 -25.06 -9.29 33.15
N VAL A 24 -24.58 -10.15 32.24
CA VAL A 24 -25.16 -11.48 32.01
C VAL A 24 -24.08 -12.56 31.93
N SER A 25 -24.14 -13.42 32.95
CA SER A 25 -23.66 -14.78 33.15
C SER A 25 -23.09 -15.59 31.97
N SER A 26 -21.97 -16.27 32.25
CA SER A 26 -21.50 -17.47 31.54
C SER A 26 -22.43 -18.68 31.77
N PRO A 27 -22.39 -19.67 30.86
CA PRO A 27 -22.52 -21.07 31.23
C PRO A 27 -21.21 -21.85 30.97
N VAL A 28 -20.86 -22.77 31.86
CA VAL A 28 -19.80 -23.78 31.67
C VAL A 28 -20.44 -25.05 31.12
N SER A 29 -19.78 -25.73 30.18
CA SER A 29 -19.96 -27.17 29.91
C SER A 29 -18.79 -27.75 29.13
N ASP A 30 -18.13 -28.75 29.69
CA ASP A 30 -17.09 -29.55 29.04
C ASP A 30 -17.65 -30.52 27.98
N SER A 31 -16.78 -31.00 27.08
CA SER A 31 -17.00 -32.23 26.33
C SER A 31 -15.67 -32.87 25.92
N VAL A 32 -15.54 -34.18 26.17
CA VAL A 32 -14.28 -34.93 26.04
C VAL A 32 -14.43 -36.09 25.05
N GLY A 33 -13.44 -36.25 24.15
CA GLY A 33 -13.27 -37.42 23.28
C GLY A 33 -12.01 -37.23 22.41
N ILE A 34 -10.84 -37.85 22.60
CA ILE A 34 -10.42 -39.26 22.79
C ILE A 34 -10.18 -40.02 21.46
N SER A 35 -8.90 -40.32 21.20
CA SER A 35 -8.36 -41.42 20.34
C SER A 35 -8.56 -41.36 18.81
N LYS A 36 -7.76 -42.04 17.96
CA LYS A 36 -6.35 -42.52 17.97
C LYS A 36 -6.00 -43.09 16.56
N SER A 37 -4.72 -43.43 16.33
CA SER A 37 -4.22 -44.35 15.28
C SER A 37 -4.26 -43.90 13.80
N ARG A 38 -3.47 -44.49 12.88
CA ARG A 38 -2.06 -44.94 12.88
C ARG A 38 -1.70 -45.51 11.49
N SER A 39 -0.43 -45.38 11.07
CA SER A 39 0.20 -46.14 9.97
C SER A 39 -0.35 -45.88 8.54
N SER A 40 0.33 -46.24 7.45
CA SER A 40 1.62 -46.94 7.32
C SER A 40 2.49 -46.45 6.15
N THR A 41 3.76 -46.83 6.16
CA THR A 41 4.76 -46.63 5.10
C THR A 41 4.48 -47.43 3.83
N HIS A 42 4.99 -46.96 2.68
CA HIS A 42 5.54 -47.86 1.65
C HIS A 42 6.79 -47.26 0.98
N LEU A 43 7.72 -48.13 0.57
CA LEU A 43 9.06 -47.81 0.07
C LEU A 43 9.38 -48.69 -1.15
N VAL A 44 9.85 -48.10 -2.25
CA VAL A 44 10.50 -48.79 -3.39
C VAL A 44 11.64 -47.93 -3.97
N LYS A 45 12.55 -48.55 -4.73
CA LYS A 45 13.83 -47.96 -5.21
C LYS A 45 13.84 -47.75 -6.74
N SER A 46 14.72 -46.83 -7.19
CA SER A 46 15.25 -46.66 -8.57
C SER A 46 16.07 -47.89 -9.05
N PRO A 47 16.60 -48.00 -10.31
CA PRO A 47 17.18 -46.97 -11.21
C PRO A 47 16.65 -47.10 -12.69
N ALA A 48 17.31 -46.82 -13.85
CA ALA A 48 18.68 -46.42 -14.22
C ALA A 48 18.83 -45.89 -15.69
N VAL A 49 19.66 -44.84 -15.93
CA VAL A 49 20.38 -44.48 -17.22
C VAL A 49 19.51 -44.24 -18.51
N THR A 50 19.87 -43.64 -19.66
CA THR A 50 21.15 -43.17 -20.31
C THR A 50 20.93 -41.91 -21.19
N SER A 51 22.03 -41.33 -21.71
CA SER A 51 22.17 -40.06 -22.46
C SER A 51 22.09 -40.11 -24.00
N ALA A 52 21.81 -38.95 -24.62
CA ALA A 52 22.45 -38.38 -25.82
C ALA A 52 22.32 -36.83 -25.73
N GLY A 53 23.34 -35.98 -25.97
CA GLY A 53 23.90 -35.61 -27.28
C GLY A 53 23.32 -34.23 -27.70
N ASN A 54 24.04 -33.18 -28.14
CA ASN A 54 25.45 -33.01 -28.53
C ASN A 54 26.02 -31.66 -28.03
N ALA A 55 27.34 -31.47 -28.19
CA ALA A 55 28.06 -30.26 -27.77
C ALA A 55 28.25 -29.21 -28.90
N VAL A 56 28.58 -27.98 -28.50
CA VAL A 56 29.27 -26.97 -29.34
C VAL A 56 30.46 -26.41 -28.56
N LEU A 57 31.59 -26.18 -29.23
CA LEU A 57 32.88 -25.78 -28.64
C LEU A 57 33.30 -24.38 -29.10
N ALA A 58 33.46 -23.44 -28.17
CA ALA A 58 34.33 -22.25 -28.23
C ALA A 58 34.32 -21.60 -26.83
N GLN A 59 35.39 -21.45 -26.02
CA GLN A 59 36.78 -20.98 -26.19
C GLN A 59 36.99 -19.54 -25.65
N ALA A 60 38.11 -19.38 -24.92
CA ALA A 60 38.83 -18.14 -24.60
C ALA A 60 38.16 -17.04 -23.72
N SER A 61 38.44 -17.09 -22.42
CA SER A 61 38.83 -15.89 -21.64
C SER A 61 40.28 -15.48 -22.00
N PRO A 62 40.84 -14.33 -21.57
CA PRO A 62 40.23 -13.19 -20.87
C PRO A 62 40.55 -11.81 -21.52
N LYS A 63 39.90 -10.73 -21.06
CA LYS A 63 40.52 -9.43 -20.72
C LYS A 63 39.53 -8.45 -20.09
N SER A 64 40.01 -7.68 -19.12
CA SER A 64 39.29 -6.53 -18.54
C SER A 64 39.86 -5.22 -19.12
N PRO A 65 39.01 -4.27 -19.53
CA PRO A 65 39.38 -2.86 -19.69
C PRO A 65 39.04 -2.03 -18.43
N SER A 66 39.96 -1.16 -18.02
CA SER A 66 39.73 -0.12 -17.00
C SER A 66 38.69 0.93 -17.44
N PRO A 67 38.09 1.70 -16.52
CA PRO A 67 37.09 2.72 -16.85
C PRO A 67 37.67 3.83 -17.74
N GLN A 68 37.11 4.01 -18.94
CA GLN A 68 37.48 5.10 -19.83
C GLN A 68 36.68 6.36 -19.48
N GLN A 69 37.30 7.28 -18.74
CA GLN A 69 36.86 8.67 -18.71
C GLN A 69 37.07 9.31 -20.09
N SER A 70 36.08 10.09 -20.56
CA SER A 70 36.17 10.94 -21.76
C SER A 70 35.19 12.11 -21.60
N PRO A 71 35.44 13.26 -22.24
CA PRO A 71 35.38 14.53 -21.53
C PRO A 71 34.02 15.24 -21.53
N THR A 72 33.95 16.26 -20.68
CA THR A 72 32.91 17.29 -20.56
C THR A 72 32.32 17.72 -21.91
N GLN A 73 31.02 17.47 -22.09
CA GLN A 73 30.19 18.26 -22.99
C GLN A 73 29.53 19.36 -22.16
N THR A 74 29.81 20.62 -22.46
CA THR A 74 29.09 21.78 -21.91
C THR A 74 27.91 22.09 -22.83
N PRO A 75 26.65 21.86 -22.42
CA PRO A 75 25.49 22.20 -23.24
C PRO A 75 25.18 23.70 -23.12
N THR A 76 25.79 24.53 -23.97
CA THR A 76 25.36 25.92 -24.14
C THR A 76 24.07 25.95 -24.98
N ILE A 77 22.93 25.82 -24.31
CA ILE A 77 21.60 26.05 -24.90
C ILE A 77 20.79 26.92 -23.94
N ASP A 78 20.38 28.10 -24.41
CA ASP A 78 19.41 28.96 -23.72
C ASP A 78 18.02 28.30 -23.73
N SER A 79 17.79 27.44 -22.75
CA SER A 79 16.49 26.91 -22.40
C SER A 79 16.42 26.85 -20.87
N PRO A 80 15.34 27.32 -20.24
CA PRO A 80 15.21 27.22 -18.80
C PRO A 80 15.25 25.73 -18.43
N ILE A 81 16.27 25.34 -17.66
CA ILE A 81 16.30 24.02 -17.03
C ILE A 81 14.99 23.94 -16.23
N PRO A 82 14.09 22.97 -16.50
CA PRO A 82 12.85 22.87 -15.78
C PRO A 82 13.19 22.59 -14.31
N ASP A 83 12.92 23.58 -13.47
CA ASP A 83 13.40 23.64 -12.09
C ASP A 83 13.09 22.32 -11.37
N PRO A 84 14.10 21.56 -10.87
CA PRO A 84 13.88 20.23 -10.31
C PRO A 84 12.88 20.33 -9.15
N GLN A 85 11.66 19.90 -9.44
CA GLN A 85 10.47 20.19 -8.63
C GLN A 85 10.70 19.66 -7.22
N SER A 86 11.03 20.56 -6.31
CA SER A 86 11.48 20.17 -4.99
C SER A 86 10.28 19.73 -4.16
N PHE A 87 10.49 18.66 -3.39
CA PHE A 87 9.44 18.03 -2.58
C PHE A 87 9.87 18.01 -1.12
N LYS A 88 9.10 18.67 -0.27
CA LYS A 88 9.23 18.56 1.18
C LYS A 88 8.34 17.42 1.66
N VAL A 89 8.92 16.41 2.30
CA VAL A 89 8.13 15.35 2.96
C VAL A 89 7.30 15.96 4.10
N ILE A 90 6.05 15.53 4.22
CA ILE A 90 5.15 15.81 5.34
C ILE A 90 4.95 14.54 6.17
N LEU A 91 4.70 13.42 5.50
CA LEU A 91 4.51 12.10 6.11
C LEU A 91 5.13 11.03 5.19
N GLU A 92 5.79 10.04 5.78
CA GLU A 92 6.11 8.77 5.14
C GLU A 92 5.84 7.66 6.16
N GLN A 93 5.16 6.59 5.74
CA GLN A 93 4.69 5.55 6.64
C GLN A 93 4.57 4.19 5.93
N LEU A 94 5.36 3.23 6.40
CA LEU A 94 5.18 1.82 6.08
C LEU A 94 4.05 1.24 6.93
N GLY A 95 3.09 0.56 6.29
CA GLY A 95 1.93 -0.05 6.94
C GLY A 95 1.64 -1.46 6.44
N GLU A 96 0.68 -2.14 7.07
CA GLU A 96 0.25 -3.49 6.67
C GLU A 96 -1.24 -3.70 6.98
N LEU A 97 -2.07 -3.69 5.94
CA LEU A 97 -3.52 -3.94 6.06
C LEU A 97 -3.74 -5.38 6.54
N THR A 98 -4.28 -5.56 7.75
CA THR A 98 -4.53 -6.88 8.32
C THR A 98 -5.86 -6.93 9.09
N PRO A 99 -6.64 -8.03 9.01
CA PRO A 99 -7.92 -8.17 9.75
C PRO A 99 -7.82 -8.13 11.29
N ALA A 100 -6.60 -8.06 11.83
CA ALA A 100 -6.31 -8.03 13.27
C ALA A 100 -5.82 -6.66 13.77
N LYS A 101 -5.66 -5.66 12.89
CA LYS A 101 -5.17 -4.31 13.21
C LYS A 101 -5.91 -3.20 12.49
N SER A 102 -6.24 -3.42 11.22
CA SER A 102 -6.90 -2.43 10.37
C SER A 102 -8.40 -2.39 10.62
N SER A 103 -9.00 -1.25 10.30
CA SER A 103 -10.46 -1.09 10.34
C SER A 103 -11.11 -1.77 9.14
N VAL A 104 -12.38 -2.16 9.28
CA VAL A 104 -13.18 -2.80 8.23
C VAL A 104 -14.23 -1.82 7.74
N LEU A 105 -14.29 -1.58 6.43
CA LEU A 105 -15.25 -0.67 5.80
C LEU A 105 -16.65 -1.31 5.76
N PRO A 106 -17.68 -0.76 6.44
CA PRO A 106 -18.98 -1.44 6.55
C PRO A 106 -19.78 -1.59 5.25
N SER A 107 -19.41 -0.93 4.16
CA SER A 107 -20.12 -0.99 2.87
C SER A 107 -19.78 -2.22 2.01
N ASP A 108 -18.58 -2.79 2.17
CA ASP A 108 -18.01 -3.79 1.25
C ASP A 108 -17.00 -4.75 1.91
N SER A 109 -16.70 -4.56 3.19
CA SER A 109 -15.75 -5.31 4.01
C SER A 109 -14.28 -5.21 3.56
N SER A 110 -13.87 -4.14 2.88
CA SER A 110 -12.44 -3.85 2.66
C SER A 110 -11.72 -3.51 3.97
N LEU A 111 -10.39 -3.63 3.97
CA LEU A 111 -9.55 -3.18 5.08
C LEU A 111 -9.00 -1.79 4.81
N TYR A 112 -9.04 -0.91 5.82
CA TYR A 112 -8.44 0.40 5.75
C TYR A 112 -7.72 0.82 7.04
N ASP A 113 -6.71 1.66 6.89
CA ASP A 113 -6.02 2.38 7.96
C ASP A 113 -6.22 3.90 7.77
N GLU A 114 -6.20 4.66 8.87
CA GLU A 114 -6.39 6.12 8.89
C GLU A 114 -5.11 6.86 9.32
N TYR A 115 -4.75 7.90 8.57
CA TYR A 115 -3.61 8.77 8.83
C TYR A 115 -4.01 10.24 8.80
N THR A 116 -3.26 11.11 9.49
CA THR A 116 -3.52 12.57 9.46
C THR A 116 -2.24 13.37 9.35
N PHE A 117 -2.32 14.53 8.68
CA PHE A 117 -1.24 15.51 8.57
C PHE A 117 -1.78 16.94 8.68
N GLU A 118 -0.95 17.89 9.10
CA GLU A 118 -1.28 19.31 9.07
C GLU A 118 -0.87 19.92 7.72
N GLY A 119 -1.77 20.68 7.08
CA GLY A 119 -1.53 21.35 5.82
C GLY A 119 -2.05 22.79 5.82
N ASN A 120 -1.46 23.64 4.98
CA ASN A 120 -1.79 25.06 4.86
C ASN A 120 -2.55 25.37 3.56
N GLN A 121 -3.40 26.38 3.60
CA GLN A 121 -4.10 26.88 2.43
C GLN A 121 -3.11 27.24 1.29
N GLY A 122 -3.40 26.77 0.07
CA GLY A 122 -2.57 27.03 -1.11
C GLY A 122 -1.37 26.09 -1.29
N GLN A 123 -1.05 25.21 -0.33
CA GLN A 123 -0.05 24.17 -0.55
C GLN A 123 -0.55 23.16 -1.58
N THR A 124 0.30 22.81 -2.54
CA THR A 124 0.05 21.65 -3.42
C THR A 124 0.71 20.43 -2.79
N VAL A 125 -0.09 19.42 -2.44
CA VAL A 125 0.40 18.14 -1.90
C VAL A 125 0.25 17.03 -2.92
N VAL A 126 1.22 16.13 -2.93
CA VAL A 126 1.22 14.85 -3.65
C VAL A 126 1.14 13.75 -2.60
N ILE A 127 0.12 12.91 -2.69
CA ILE A 127 -0.15 11.80 -1.78
C ILE A 127 -0.11 10.52 -2.59
N ALA A 128 0.79 9.59 -2.26
CA ALA A 128 0.96 8.34 -2.99
C ALA A 128 0.95 7.14 -2.05
N VAL A 129 0.19 6.11 -2.41
CA VAL A 129 0.17 4.79 -1.77
C VAL A 129 0.77 3.78 -2.75
N GLN A 130 1.68 2.94 -2.28
CA GLN A 130 2.26 1.87 -3.08
C GLN A 130 2.15 0.52 -2.37
N SER A 131 1.70 -0.52 -3.08
CA SER A 131 1.68 -1.92 -2.61
C SER A 131 2.05 -2.90 -3.72
N SER A 132 2.71 -4.00 -3.33
CA SER A 132 2.89 -5.21 -4.15
C SER A 132 1.83 -6.28 -3.89
N ASP A 133 1.04 -6.12 -2.82
CA ASP A 133 0.30 -7.20 -2.18
C ASP A 133 -1.21 -7.10 -2.46
N PHE A 134 -1.72 -5.88 -2.67
CA PHE A 134 -3.12 -5.60 -2.96
C PHE A 134 -3.30 -4.40 -3.91
N ASP A 135 -4.46 -4.35 -4.56
CA ASP A 135 -4.94 -3.23 -5.37
C ASP A 135 -5.36 -2.07 -4.45
N THR A 136 -4.67 -0.94 -4.53
CA THR A 136 -4.75 0.14 -3.51
C THR A 136 -5.89 1.12 -3.79
N TYR A 137 -6.40 1.74 -2.74
CA TYR A 137 -7.37 2.82 -2.85
C TYR A 137 -7.03 3.93 -1.84
N LEU A 138 -7.01 5.18 -2.32
CA LEU A 138 -6.62 6.37 -1.56
C LEU A 138 -7.78 7.39 -1.52
N ALA A 139 -8.12 7.89 -0.34
CA ALA A 139 -9.05 9.02 -0.18
C ALA A 139 -8.51 10.08 0.80
N ILE A 140 -8.77 11.36 0.53
CA ILE A 140 -8.41 12.48 1.42
C ILE A 140 -9.64 13.31 1.79
N PHE A 141 -9.75 13.61 3.10
CA PHE A 141 -10.79 14.41 3.73
C PHE A 141 -10.18 15.62 4.44
N ASN A 142 -10.93 16.72 4.53
CA ASN A 142 -10.55 17.87 5.37
C ASN A 142 -10.95 17.70 6.84
N SER A 143 -10.64 18.69 7.67
CA SER A 143 -10.92 18.76 9.11
C SER A 143 -12.40 18.69 9.49
N LYS A 144 -13.34 18.90 8.57
CA LYS A 144 -14.79 18.73 8.79
C LYS A 144 -15.29 17.33 8.41
N GLY A 145 -14.45 16.49 7.81
CA GLY A 145 -14.85 15.22 7.22
C GLY A 145 -15.44 15.32 5.81
N GLU A 146 -15.32 16.47 5.13
CA GLU A 146 -15.68 16.61 3.71
C GLU A 146 -14.62 15.90 2.85
N LEU A 147 -15.04 14.99 1.95
CA LEU A 147 -14.16 14.36 0.96
C LEU A 147 -13.67 15.40 -0.05
N LEU A 148 -12.37 15.39 -0.35
CA LEU A 148 -11.74 16.34 -1.28
C LEU A 148 -11.37 15.67 -2.61
N ALA A 149 -10.81 14.46 -2.53
CA ALA A 149 -10.41 13.65 -3.68
C ALA A 149 -10.23 12.19 -3.25
N GLU A 150 -10.42 11.29 -4.21
CA GLU A 150 -10.20 9.85 -4.10
C GLU A 150 -9.60 9.32 -5.41
N ASN A 151 -8.80 8.25 -5.35
CA ASN A 151 -8.25 7.56 -6.51
C ASN A 151 -7.91 6.09 -6.18
N ASP A 152 -8.19 5.18 -7.09
CA ASP A 152 -7.71 3.79 -7.10
C ASP A 152 -6.41 3.66 -7.93
N ASP A 153 -6.43 4.01 -9.22
CA ASP A 153 -5.31 3.74 -10.14
C ASP A 153 -4.52 4.98 -10.60
N VAL A 154 -3.19 4.87 -10.69
CA VAL A 154 -2.36 5.85 -11.40
C VAL A 154 -2.45 5.63 -12.92
N THR A 155 -2.56 4.37 -13.36
CA THR A 155 -3.00 3.99 -14.71
C THR A 155 -3.65 2.61 -14.67
N GLN A 156 -4.31 2.23 -15.78
CA GLN A 156 -4.88 0.89 -16.00
C GLN A 156 -3.86 -0.28 -15.90
N GLN A 157 -2.56 0.00 -15.74
CA GLN A 157 -1.49 -0.97 -15.55
C GLN A 157 -0.74 -0.76 -14.21
N ASN A 158 -1.20 0.16 -13.38
CA ASN A 158 -0.57 0.58 -12.13
C ASN A 158 -1.63 0.83 -11.05
N SER A 159 -2.01 -0.24 -10.35
CA SER A 159 -2.97 -0.31 -9.23
C SER A 159 -2.45 0.32 -7.91
N ASN A 160 -1.47 1.21 -8.02
CA ASN A 160 -1.01 2.08 -6.94
C ASN A 160 -1.75 3.42 -7.09
N SER A 161 -2.22 4.01 -5.99
CA SER A 161 -2.97 5.28 -6.03
C SER A 161 -2.05 6.49 -5.80
N GLU A 162 -2.15 7.53 -6.63
CA GLU A 162 -1.59 8.87 -6.36
C GLU A 162 -2.65 9.96 -6.54
N LEU A 163 -2.60 10.99 -5.70
CA LEU A 163 -3.40 12.21 -5.78
C LEU A 163 -2.48 13.43 -5.69
N THR A 164 -2.68 14.39 -6.60
CA THR A 164 -2.08 15.73 -6.50
C THR A 164 -3.20 16.77 -6.35
N LEU A 165 -3.21 17.52 -5.26
CA LEU A 165 -4.26 18.53 -4.99
C LEU A 165 -3.70 19.76 -4.26
N THR A 166 -4.34 20.92 -4.50
CA THR A 166 -4.07 22.16 -3.76
C THR A 166 -5.05 22.29 -2.60
N LEU A 167 -4.53 22.43 -1.39
CA LEU A 167 -5.30 22.49 -0.15
C LEU A 167 -6.09 23.81 -0.06
N SER A 168 -7.41 23.71 0.13
CA SER A 168 -8.33 24.86 0.10
C SER A 168 -8.38 25.66 1.41
N GLY A 169 -7.83 25.13 2.51
CA GLY A 169 -7.75 25.78 3.82
C GLY A 169 -6.56 25.27 4.66
N THR A 170 -6.32 25.89 5.81
CA THR A 170 -5.29 25.46 6.77
C THR A 170 -5.90 24.59 7.87
N GLY A 171 -5.20 23.53 8.27
CA GLY A 171 -5.51 22.65 9.39
C GLY A 171 -5.25 21.17 9.10
N ARG A 172 -5.82 20.31 9.94
CA ARG A 172 -5.62 18.86 9.88
C ARG A 172 -6.40 18.21 8.75
N TYR A 173 -5.69 17.51 7.87
CA TYR A 173 -6.24 16.65 6.83
C TYR A 173 -6.16 15.19 7.24
N ARG A 174 -7.09 14.38 6.72
CA ARG A 174 -7.14 12.94 6.94
C ARG A 174 -6.97 12.19 5.62
N VAL A 175 -6.10 11.18 5.63
CA VAL A 175 -5.86 10.26 4.53
C VAL A 175 -6.32 8.87 4.95
N ILE A 176 -7.11 8.22 4.10
CA ILE A 176 -7.48 6.81 4.24
C ILE A 176 -6.68 6.00 3.23
N VAL A 177 -6.00 4.96 3.70
CA VAL A 177 -5.39 3.92 2.87
C VAL A 177 -6.28 2.69 2.96
N ASN A 178 -6.88 2.30 1.84
CA ASN A 178 -7.83 1.19 1.73
C ASN A 178 -7.35 0.18 0.68
N ALA A 179 -7.89 -1.04 0.71
CA ALA A 179 -7.79 -2.00 -0.39
C ALA A 179 -9.06 -1.99 -1.26
N TYR A 180 -8.93 -2.16 -2.57
CA TYR A 180 -10.05 -2.20 -3.50
C TYR A 180 -10.95 -3.44 -3.33
N ASP A 181 -10.33 -4.59 -3.06
CA ASP A 181 -11.02 -5.85 -2.75
C ASP A 181 -11.05 -6.10 -1.23
N PRO A 182 -11.99 -6.90 -0.71
CA PRO A 182 -11.93 -7.38 0.68
C PRO A 182 -10.87 -8.48 0.86
N PRO A 183 -10.53 -8.85 2.12
CA PRO A 183 -9.79 -10.07 2.41
C PRO A 183 -10.46 -11.32 1.78
N PRO A 184 -9.68 -12.32 1.31
CA PRO A 184 -8.24 -12.50 1.55
C PRO A 184 -7.33 -11.75 0.55
N LYS A 185 -7.86 -11.02 -0.42
CA LYS A 185 -7.06 -10.28 -1.41
C LYS A 185 -6.61 -8.91 -0.91
N GLY A 186 -7.54 -8.10 -0.40
CA GLY A 186 -7.23 -6.77 0.12
C GLY A 186 -6.60 -6.81 1.50
N LYS A 187 -5.31 -7.15 1.55
CA LYS A 187 -4.46 -7.17 2.74
C LYS A 187 -2.99 -7.20 2.33
N GLY A 188 -2.09 -6.83 3.23
CA GLY A 188 -0.65 -6.85 2.99
C GLY A 188 -0.03 -5.46 3.12
N LYS A 189 1.23 -5.33 2.69
CA LYS A 189 2.09 -4.18 3.01
C LYS A 189 1.91 -3.04 2.04
N TYR A 190 2.14 -1.83 2.52
CA TYR A 190 2.15 -0.62 1.70
C TYR A 190 3.14 0.43 2.24
N ASN A 191 3.52 1.38 1.37
CA ASN A 191 4.12 2.65 1.78
C ASN A 191 3.17 3.80 1.42
N LEU A 192 2.83 4.64 2.40
CA LEU A 192 2.13 5.91 2.20
C LEU A 192 3.15 7.05 2.27
N THR A 193 3.11 7.96 1.28
CA THR A 193 3.87 9.22 1.32
C THR A 193 2.94 10.41 1.11
N VAL A 194 3.19 11.50 1.85
CA VAL A 194 2.59 12.84 1.64
C VAL A 194 3.74 13.82 1.48
N ARG A 195 3.77 14.52 0.34
CA ARG A 195 4.85 15.44 -0.05
C ARG A 195 4.26 16.78 -0.47
N GLU A 196 4.75 17.88 0.09
CA GLU A 196 4.48 19.23 -0.39
C GLU A 196 5.36 19.52 -1.60
N LYS A 197 4.76 20.00 -2.68
CA LYS A 197 5.46 20.48 -3.88
C LYS A 197 5.91 21.93 -3.62
N THR A 198 7.17 22.11 -3.25
CA THR A 198 7.75 23.43 -2.99
C THR A 198 8.10 24.13 -4.30
N LYS A 199 7.68 25.38 -4.45
CA LYS A 199 8.22 26.27 -5.50
C LYS A 199 9.58 26.79 -5.04
N ASN A 200 10.57 26.71 -5.92
CA ASN A 200 11.72 27.62 -5.90
C ASN A 200 11.28 29.01 -6.41
#